data_AF-A0AAV7JB12-F1
#
_entry.id   AF-A0AAV7JB12-F1
#
_cell.length_a   1.000
_cell.length_b   1.000
_cell.length_c   1.000
_cell.angle_alpha   90.00
_cell.angle_beta   90.00
_cell.angle_gamma   90.00
#
_symmetry.space_group_name_H-M   'P 1'
#
loop_
_entity.id
_entity.type
_entity.pdbx_description
1 polymer ?
#
loop_
_entity_poly.entity_id
_entity_poly.type
_entity_poly.pdbx_seq_one_letter_code
_entity_poly.pdbx_strand_id
1 'polypeptide(L)'
;MFKTETASSSQDGEVIIRELQIVDQLNDAFTNSIKEFRTASMICGYLSCCIAELVSAHFSSLRMQTRDVEKMVKILSHPAGVLEEVREMMSWLLNNRQKYVLNHKTNFPVELINSGTIYDEERYLRDWVANYEISDWLHKKKNGKIHFVRRLERDLGEVYHEEKDRLNEEEPFLHLNMFYDVTLNTGERLHLTPSQWLERFGESLDSDVPAFIADVGGHFVVLKPIILIDKEGKESPLILILNTFKPDYTKVVTVTGTFNMLFRQLTELTDPKIFVFPGKKAN
;
A
#
# COMPACT_ATOMS: atom_id res chain seq x y z
N MET A 1 -22.82 -13.92 -0.47
CA MET A 1 -22.53 -12.47 -0.46
C MET A 1 -22.32 -12.07 0.99
N PHE A 2 -21.21 -11.39 1.31
CA PHE A 2 -20.89 -11.00 2.70
C PHE A 2 -21.98 -10.09 3.27
N LYS A 3 -22.20 -10.13 4.58
CA LYS A 3 -23.09 -9.14 5.24
C LYS A 3 -22.51 -7.72 5.26
N THR A 4 -21.21 -7.60 5.02
CA THR A 4 -20.49 -6.32 5.01
C THR A 4 -20.76 -5.57 3.72
N GLU A 5 -21.00 -4.26 3.81
CA GLU A 5 -21.25 -3.38 2.66
C GLU A 5 -20.07 -3.47 1.68
N THR A 6 -20.27 -4.18 0.57
CA THR A 6 -19.32 -4.17 -0.54
C THR A 6 -19.48 -2.81 -1.23
N ALA A 7 -18.43 -2.00 -1.27
CA ALA A 7 -18.51 -0.68 -1.91
C ALA A 7 -18.52 -0.81 -3.44
N SER A 8 -17.70 -1.71 -3.98
CA SER A 8 -17.63 -1.98 -5.41
C SER A 8 -17.12 -3.40 -5.67
N SER A 9 -17.40 -3.91 -6.87
CA SER A 9 -16.86 -5.18 -7.34
C SER A 9 -16.65 -5.14 -8.85
N SER A 10 -15.57 -5.77 -9.30
CA SER A 10 -15.28 -6.02 -10.70
C SER A 10 -14.86 -7.49 -10.88
N GLN A 11 -14.82 -7.95 -12.12
CA GLN A 11 -14.39 -9.30 -12.48
C GLN A 11 -13.42 -9.19 -13.65
N ASP A 12 -12.29 -9.89 -13.55
CA ASP A 12 -11.29 -10.03 -14.61
C ASP A 12 -11.00 -11.52 -14.80
N GLY A 13 -11.53 -12.10 -15.87
CA GLY A 13 -11.56 -13.55 -16.07
C GLY A 13 -12.37 -14.28 -14.98
N GLU A 14 -11.75 -15.26 -14.31
CA GLU A 14 -12.37 -16.07 -13.25
C GLU A 14 -12.27 -15.43 -11.85
N VAL A 15 -11.49 -14.37 -11.72
CA VAL A 15 -11.21 -13.79 -10.41
C VAL A 15 -12.06 -12.57 -10.18
N ILE A 16 -12.54 -12.49 -8.94
CA ILE A 16 -13.37 -11.41 -8.48
C ILE A 16 -12.45 -10.40 -7.78
N ILE A 17 -12.70 -9.11 -7.99
CA ILE A 17 -12.10 -8.03 -7.20
C ILE A 17 -13.24 -7.40 -6.40
N ARG A 18 -13.04 -7.25 -5.10
CA ARG A 18 -14.03 -6.62 -4.21
C ARG A 18 -13.36 -5.58 -3.35
N GLU A 19 -13.96 -4.41 -3.33
CA GLU A 19 -13.59 -3.38 -2.38
C GLU A 19 -14.45 -3.46 -1.13
N LEU A 20 -13.77 -3.45 0.00
CA LEU A 20 -14.34 -3.43 1.34
C LEU A 20 -13.91 -2.12 2.00
N GLN A 21 -14.92 -1.33 2.38
CA GLN A 21 -14.70 -0.14 3.19
C GLN A 21 -14.46 -0.58 4.63
N ILE A 22 -13.31 -0.21 5.16
CA ILE A 22 -12.90 -0.52 6.53
C ILE A 22 -12.95 0.78 7.34
N VAL A 23 -12.01 1.01 8.25
CA VAL A 23 -11.93 2.28 8.97
C VAL A 23 -11.74 3.45 8.00
N ASP A 24 -12.61 4.46 8.13
CA ASP A 24 -12.50 5.72 7.39
C ASP A 24 -11.33 6.55 7.92
N GLN A 25 -10.40 6.94 7.04
CA GLN A 25 -9.26 7.77 7.40
C GLN A 25 -9.65 9.17 7.93
N LEU A 26 -10.87 9.61 7.65
CA LEU A 26 -11.43 10.88 8.13
C LEU A 26 -12.21 10.73 9.44
N ASN A 27 -12.14 9.57 10.11
CA ASN A 27 -12.82 9.36 11.38
C ASN A 27 -12.27 10.28 12.49
N ASP A 28 -13.17 10.87 13.28
CA ASP A 28 -12.83 11.81 14.37
C ASP A 28 -11.87 11.22 15.42
N ALA A 29 -11.80 9.90 15.55
CA ALA A 29 -10.85 9.22 16.43
C ALA A 29 -9.39 9.57 16.12
N PHE A 30 -9.07 9.97 14.88
CA PHE A 30 -7.72 10.33 14.47
C PHE A 30 -7.40 11.83 14.63
N THR A 31 -8.39 12.69 14.82
CA THR A 31 -8.22 14.16 14.83
C THR A 31 -7.18 14.63 15.85
N ASN A 32 -7.19 14.07 17.06
CA ASN A 32 -6.21 14.42 18.10
C ASN A 32 -4.79 13.98 17.70
N SER A 33 -4.63 12.77 17.15
CA SER A 33 -3.34 12.24 16.68
C SER A 33 -2.81 13.06 15.50
N ILE A 34 -3.65 13.40 14.53
CA ILE A 34 -3.28 14.24 13.37
C ILE A 34 -2.74 15.59 13.85
N LYS A 35 -3.42 16.21 14.82
CA LYS A 35 -2.97 17.47 15.43
C LYS A 35 -1.67 17.32 16.22
N GLU A 36 -1.57 16.28 17.04
CA GLU A 36 -0.41 15.99 17.89
C GLU A 36 0.86 15.75 17.06
N PHE A 37 0.75 14.92 16.02
CA PHE A 37 1.88 14.55 15.16
C PHE A 37 2.06 15.44 13.95
N ARG A 38 1.22 16.47 13.81
CA ARG A 38 1.33 17.52 12.78
C ARG A 38 1.41 16.94 11.37
N THR A 39 0.56 15.97 11.06
CA THR A 39 0.45 15.38 9.72
C THR A 39 -0.75 15.98 8.97
N ALA A 40 -0.81 15.77 7.66
CA ALA A 40 -2.00 16.01 6.87
C ALA A 40 -3.19 15.16 7.34
N SER A 41 -4.41 15.62 7.00
CA SER A 41 -5.67 14.95 7.39
C SER A 41 -5.90 13.62 6.69
N MET A 42 -5.33 13.45 5.49
CA MET A 42 -5.39 12.20 4.73
C MET A 42 -4.26 11.29 5.23
N ILE A 43 -4.62 10.26 6.00
CA ILE A 43 -3.68 9.39 6.72
C ILE A 43 -3.64 7.96 6.14
N CYS A 44 -4.03 7.78 4.87
CA CYS A 44 -4.13 6.48 4.22
C CYS A 44 -2.84 5.65 4.24
N GLY A 45 -1.66 6.28 4.15
CA GLY A 45 -0.38 5.59 4.24
C GLY A 45 -0.16 4.98 5.63
N TYR A 46 -0.42 5.74 6.69
CA TYR A 46 -0.34 5.23 8.07
C TYR A 46 -1.30 4.06 8.30
N LEU A 47 -2.56 4.24 7.90
CA LEU A 47 -3.57 3.20 8.07
C LEU A 47 -3.21 1.95 7.26
N SER A 48 -2.80 2.09 6.01
CA SER A 48 -2.47 0.94 5.15
C SER A 48 -1.35 0.09 5.74
N CYS A 49 -0.32 0.71 6.32
CA CYS A 49 0.72 -0.02 7.06
C CYS A 49 0.14 -0.81 8.24
N CYS A 50 -0.64 -0.17 9.11
CA CYS A 50 -1.22 -0.83 10.29
C CYS A 50 -2.21 -1.94 9.93
N ILE A 51 -3.05 -1.71 8.92
CA ILE A 51 -4.00 -2.70 8.41
C ILE A 51 -3.25 -3.90 7.81
N ALA A 52 -2.20 -3.66 7.02
CA ALA A 52 -1.40 -4.74 6.46
C ALA A 52 -0.71 -5.56 7.57
N GLU A 53 -0.23 -4.91 8.65
CA GLU A 53 0.29 -5.59 9.84
C GLU A 53 -0.77 -6.50 10.47
N LEU A 54 -1.96 -5.98 10.79
CA LEU A 54 -3.05 -6.77 11.37
C LEU A 54 -3.50 -7.92 10.46
N VAL A 55 -3.63 -7.67 9.15
CA VAL A 55 -4.02 -8.69 8.17
C VAL A 55 -2.95 -9.78 8.08
N SER A 56 -1.67 -9.41 7.99
CA SER A 56 -0.57 -10.37 7.92
C SER A 56 -0.42 -11.22 9.20
N ALA A 57 -0.79 -10.67 10.35
CA ALA A 57 -0.68 -11.35 11.65
C ALA A 57 -1.87 -12.28 11.93
N HIS A 58 -3.09 -11.89 11.56
CA HIS A 58 -4.31 -12.57 12.00
C HIS A 58 -5.11 -13.22 10.86
N PHE A 59 -4.84 -12.85 9.61
CA PHE A 59 -5.57 -13.27 8.42
C PHE A 59 -4.61 -13.66 7.29
N SER A 60 -3.54 -14.41 7.63
CA SER A 60 -2.49 -14.80 6.68
C SER A 60 -2.94 -15.88 5.68
N SER A 61 -3.90 -16.72 6.05
CA SER A 61 -4.36 -17.83 5.21
C SER A 61 -4.78 -17.39 3.81
N LEU A 62 -4.35 -18.13 2.78
CA LEU A 62 -4.86 -17.95 1.42
C LEU A 62 -6.33 -18.38 1.33
N ARG A 63 -6.68 -19.52 1.94
CA ARG A 63 -8.05 -20.04 1.94
C ARG A 63 -8.82 -19.46 3.13
N MET A 64 -9.89 -18.74 2.86
CA MET A 64 -10.72 -18.09 3.90
C MET A 64 -12.20 -18.41 3.69
N GLN A 65 -12.92 -18.64 4.77
CA GLN A 65 -14.38 -18.75 4.70
C GLN A 65 -15.01 -17.36 4.76
N THR A 66 -16.27 -17.26 4.32
CA THR A 66 -17.06 -16.01 4.42
C THR A 66 -17.04 -15.43 5.84
N ARG A 67 -17.15 -16.27 6.88
CA ARG A 67 -17.11 -15.85 8.28
C ARG A 67 -15.77 -15.22 8.71
N ASP A 68 -14.67 -15.66 8.10
CA ASP A 68 -13.33 -15.15 8.42
C ASP A 68 -13.14 -13.76 7.83
N VAL A 69 -13.64 -13.54 6.61
CA VAL A 69 -13.67 -12.22 5.97
C VAL A 69 -14.57 -11.25 6.76
N GLU A 70 -15.77 -11.69 7.16
CA GLU A 70 -16.66 -10.86 7.99
C GLU A 70 -16.04 -10.50 9.34
N LYS A 71 -15.33 -11.44 9.98
CA LYS A 71 -14.57 -11.19 11.21
C LYS A 71 -13.44 -10.17 10.97
N MET A 72 -12.70 -10.31 9.88
CA MET A 72 -11.64 -9.38 9.49
C MET A 72 -12.19 -7.97 9.31
N VAL A 73 -13.22 -7.79 8.49
CA VAL A 73 -13.86 -6.48 8.27
C VAL A 73 -14.35 -5.91 9.60
N LYS A 74 -15.04 -6.70 10.42
CA LYS A 74 -15.51 -6.24 11.72
C LYS A 74 -14.38 -5.69 12.58
N ILE A 75 -13.20 -6.33 12.61
CA ILE A 75 -12.05 -5.81 13.37
C ILE A 75 -11.54 -4.52 12.74
N LEU A 76 -11.33 -4.51 11.43
CA LEU A 76 -10.72 -3.39 10.70
C LEU A 76 -11.62 -2.16 10.55
N SER A 77 -12.93 -2.29 10.75
CA SER A 77 -13.87 -1.16 10.73
C SER A 77 -13.89 -0.33 12.01
N HIS A 78 -13.25 -0.79 13.10
CA HIS A 78 -13.22 -0.05 14.37
C HIS A 78 -11.91 0.74 14.51
N PRO A 79 -11.96 2.10 14.60
CA PRO A 79 -10.75 2.91 14.73
C PRO A 79 -9.86 2.52 15.92
N ALA A 80 -10.47 2.12 17.03
CA ALA A 80 -9.76 1.71 18.23
C ALA A 80 -8.83 0.50 18.00
N GLY A 81 -9.09 -0.33 16.99
CA GLY A 81 -8.26 -1.49 16.68
C GLY A 81 -6.98 -1.19 15.91
N VAL A 82 -6.79 0.05 15.43
CA VAL A 82 -5.60 0.48 14.68
C VAL A 82 -4.95 1.75 15.24
N LEU A 83 -5.61 2.42 16.19
CA LEU A 83 -5.22 3.77 16.62
C LEU A 83 -3.83 3.82 17.25
N GLU A 84 -3.48 2.83 18.06
CA GLU A 84 -2.18 2.81 18.74
C GLU A 84 -1.04 2.62 17.73
N GLU A 85 -1.18 1.68 16.81
CA GLU A 85 -0.21 1.40 15.75
C GLU A 85 -0.07 2.58 14.78
N VAL A 86 -1.19 3.24 14.44
CA VAL A 86 -1.17 4.45 13.61
C VAL A 86 -0.39 5.56 14.30
N ARG A 87 -0.60 5.75 15.61
CA ARG A 87 0.15 6.74 16.40
C ARG A 87 1.63 6.40 16.50
N GLU A 88 1.99 5.12 16.62
CA GLU A 88 3.39 4.68 16.59
C GLU A 88 4.07 5.09 15.28
N MET A 89 3.41 4.83 14.14
CA MET A 89 3.94 5.20 12.83
C MET A 89 4.02 6.71 12.66
N MET A 90 2.98 7.47 13.04
CA MET A 90 2.99 8.94 13.00
C MET A 90 4.15 9.52 13.82
N SER A 91 4.35 9.03 15.04
CA SER A 91 5.46 9.45 15.91
C SER A 91 6.82 9.14 15.29
N TRP A 92 7.00 7.92 14.77
CA TRP A 92 8.24 7.53 14.12
C TRP A 92 8.54 8.39 12.88
N LEU A 93 7.54 8.65 12.06
CA LEU A 93 7.72 9.41 10.83
C LEU A 93 8.05 10.88 11.12
N LEU A 94 7.32 11.50 12.05
CA LEU A 94 7.62 12.86 12.50
C LEU A 94 9.06 12.98 12.99
N ASN A 95 9.51 12.01 13.81
CA ASN A 95 10.90 11.99 14.31
C ASN A 95 11.93 11.84 13.18
N ASN A 96 11.64 11.05 12.15
CA ASN A 96 12.53 10.89 10.99
C ASN A 96 12.61 12.16 10.16
N ARG A 97 11.45 12.75 9.82
CA ARG A 97 11.38 14.01 9.07
C ARG A 97 12.10 15.14 9.80
N GLN A 98 11.91 15.26 11.12
CA GLN A 98 12.63 16.23 11.94
C GLN A 98 14.15 16.03 11.92
N LYS A 99 14.62 14.78 11.98
CA LYS A 99 16.06 14.47 11.84
C LYS A 99 16.58 14.84 10.46
N TYR A 100 15.81 14.58 9.40
CA TYR A 100 16.20 14.93 8.04
C TYR A 100 16.35 16.44 7.89
N VAL A 101 15.36 17.22 8.33
CA VAL A 101 15.41 18.70 8.36
C VAL A 101 16.64 19.20 9.13
N LEU A 102 16.89 18.65 10.32
CA LEU A 102 18.04 19.05 11.15
C LEU A 102 19.37 18.83 10.43
N ASN A 103 19.50 17.72 9.69
CA ASN A 103 20.72 17.35 8.96
C ASN A 103 20.86 18.06 7.61
N HIS A 104 19.76 18.58 7.05
CA HIS A 104 19.72 19.19 5.72
C HIS A 104 19.11 20.60 5.73
N LYS A 105 19.40 21.40 6.77
CA LYS A 105 18.81 22.74 6.93
C LYS A 105 18.91 23.64 5.71
N THR A 106 19.99 23.52 4.92
CA THR A 106 20.20 24.29 3.69
C THR A 106 19.18 23.96 2.58
N ASN A 107 18.55 22.78 2.64
CA ASN A 107 17.51 22.35 1.70
C ASN A 107 16.13 22.92 2.05
N PHE A 108 15.97 23.59 3.19
CA PHE A 108 14.72 24.20 3.65
C PHE A 108 14.89 25.72 3.78
N PRO A 109 15.08 26.45 2.66
CA PRO A 109 15.24 27.89 2.71
C PRO A 109 13.98 28.57 3.26
N VAL A 110 14.18 29.64 4.03
CA VAL A 110 13.08 30.50 4.48
C VAL A 110 12.66 31.37 3.30
N GLU A 111 11.72 30.90 2.48
CA GLU A 111 11.13 31.73 1.43
C GLU A 111 9.90 32.49 1.95
N LEU A 112 9.93 33.80 1.79
CA LEU A 112 8.78 34.68 1.99
C LEU A 112 7.85 34.55 0.78
N ILE A 113 6.86 33.66 0.86
CA ILE A 113 5.78 33.62 -0.13
C ILE A 113 4.79 34.74 0.21
N ASN A 114 4.45 35.56 -0.80
CA ASN A 114 3.63 36.79 -0.72
C ASN A 114 2.22 36.65 -0.09
N SER A 115 1.83 35.46 0.39
CA SER A 115 0.52 35.15 0.98
C SER A 115 0.57 34.69 2.44
N GLY A 116 1.73 34.76 3.10
CA GLY A 116 1.94 34.28 4.47
C GLY A 116 2.98 33.17 4.46
N THR A 117 4.06 33.39 5.21
CA THR A 117 5.24 32.52 5.28
C THR A 117 4.86 31.13 5.78
N ILE A 118 4.72 30.16 4.88
CA ILE A 118 4.83 28.74 5.25
C ILE A 118 6.28 28.36 5.00
N TYR A 119 7.00 28.09 6.09
CA TYR A 119 8.34 27.51 6.01
C TYR A 119 8.24 26.17 5.26
N ASP A 120 9.11 25.95 4.27
CA ASP A 120 9.17 24.69 3.52
C ASP A 120 9.27 23.47 4.48
N GLU A 121 9.97 23.66 5.60
CA GLU A 121 10.01 22.73 6.73
C GLU A 121 8.62 22.36 7.26
N GLU A 122 7.74 23.33 7.53
CA GLU A 122 6.40 23.04 8.07
C GLU A 122 5.53 22.28 7.08
N ARG A 123 5.67 22.60 5.78
CA ARG A 123 4.97 21.90 4.71
C ARG A 123 5.46 20.46 4.64
N TYR A 124 6.77 20.26 4.57
CA TYR A 124 7.40 18.93 4.54
C TYR A 124 7.03 18.08 5.76
N LEU A 125 7.08 18.64 6.96
CA LEU A 125 6.68 17.93 8.18
C LEU A 125 5.22 17.48 8.16
N ARG A 126 4.34 18.27 7.53
CA ARG A 126 2.89 18.01 7.44
C ARG A 126 2.48 17.23 6.20
N ASP A 127 3.39 16.93 5.29
CA ASP A 127 3.04 16.34 4.01
C ASP A 127 2.44 14.94 4.16
N TRP A 128 1.75 14.47 3.12
CA TRP A 128 1.26 13.10 3.06
C TRP A 128 2.41 12.09 3.19
N VAL A 129 2.07 10.87 3.58
CA VAL A 129 3.05 9.78 3.60
C VAL A 129 3.48 9.46 2.18
N ALA A 130 4.77 9.55 1.90
CA ALA A 130 5.33 9.22 0.60
C ALA A 130 5.61 7.72 0.45
N ASN A 131 5.77 7.25 -0.80
CA ASN A 131 6.06 5.85 -1.12
C ASN A 131 7.30 5.31 -0.39
N TYR A 132 8.40 6.09 -0.36
CA TYR A 132 9.62 5.66 0.30
C TYR A 132 9.48 5.56 1.82
N GLU A 133 8.57 6.32 2.44
CA GLU A 133 8.35 6.30 3.89
C GLU A 133 7.60 5.02 4.30
N ILE A 134 6.70 4.52 3.47
CA ILE A 134 6.09 3.19 3.63
C ILE A 134 7.18 2.12 3.56
N SER A 135 8.06 2.19 2.55
CA SER A 135 9.18 1.25 2.43
C SER A 135 10.09 1.26 3.65
N ASP A 136 10.47 2.44 4.14
CA ASP A 136 11.33 2.59 5.33
C ASP A 136 10.63 2.06 6.60
N TRP A 137 9.32 2.27 6.72
CA TRP A 137 8.52 1.72 7.82
C TRP A 137 8.50 0.19 7.82
N LEU A 138 8.20 -0.42 6.66
CA LEU A 138 8.20 -1.88 6.52
C LEU A 138 9.60 -2.47 6.81
N HIS A 139 10.65 -1.77 6.38
CA HIS A 139 12.02 -2.13 6.68
C HIS A 139 12.32 -2.09 8.19
N LYS A 140 11.89 -1.02 8.89
CA LYS A 140 11.98 -0.91 10.35
C LYS A 140 11.26 -2.07 11.05
N LYS A 141 10.07 -2.43 10.58
CA LYS A 141 9.24 -3.51 11.17
C LYS A 141 9.77 -4.91 10.86
N LYS A 142 10.58 -5.09 9.80
CA LYS A 142 11.15 -6.38 9.37
C LYS A 142 10.09 -7.47 9.17
N ASN A 143 8.93 -7.08 8.64
CA ASN A 143 7.81 -7.99 8.45
C ASN A 143 7.81 -8.57 7.03
N GLY A 144 8.35 -9.79 6.86
CA GLY A 144 8.38 -10.50 5.58
C GLY A 144 7.02 -10.96 5.05
N LYS A 145 5.94 -10.75 5.79
CA LYS A 145 4.57 -11.08 5.40
C LYS A 145 3.81 -9.88 4.80
N ILE A 146 4.46 -8.73 4.65
CA ILE A 146 3.89 -7.54 4.00
C ILE A 146 4.79 -7.14 2.85
N HIS A 147 4.21 -7.05 1.65
CA HIS A 147 4.92 -6.60 0.45
C HIS A 147 4.32 -5.29 -0.03
N PHE A 148 5.13 -4.35 -0.51
CA PHE A 148 4.64 -3.08 -1.02
C PHE A 148 4.70 -3.05 -2.54
N VAL A 149 3.55 -2.86 -3.18
CA VAL A 149 3.42 -2.63 -4.62
C VAL A 149 3.53 -1.14 -4.86
N ARG A 150 4.76 -0.70 -5.15
CA ARG A 150 5.09 0.70 -5.34
C ARG A 150 4.84 1.08 -6.79
N ARG A 151 4.01 2.10 -7.01
CA ARG A 151 3.80 2.68 -8.34
C ARG A 151 4.95 3.65 -8.63
N LEU A 152 5.42 3.65 -9.87
CA LEU A 152 6.44 4.58 -10.35
C LEU A 152 5.77 5.85 -10.84
N GLU A 153 6.13 6.98 -10.22
CA GLU A 153 5.72 8.29 -10.71
C GLU A 153 6.63 8.72 -11.87
N ARG A 154 6.03 9.20 -12.95
CA ARG A 154 6.76 9.57 -14.18
C ARG A 154 6.97 11.06 -14.33
N ASP A 155 6.35 11.86 -13.47
CA ASP A 155 6.50 13.30 -13.48
C ASP A 155 7.64 13.69 -12.53
N LEU A 156 8.87 13.64 -13.04
CA LEU A 156 10.08 13.95 -12.28
C LEU A 156 10.31 15.46 -12.09
N GLY A 157 9.38 16.30 -12.56
CA GLY A 157 9.58 17.76 -12.65
C GLY A 157 9.78 18.44 -11.31
N GLU A 158 9.29 17.83 -10.22
CA GLU A 158 9.24 18.45 -8.88
C GLU A 158 9.56 17.44 -7.77
N VAL A 159 10.67 16.71 -7.90
CA VAL A 159 11.14 15.79 -6.86
C VAL A 159 12.15 16.48 -5.92
N TYR A 160 11.84 16.51 -4.63
CA TYR A 160 12.63 17.21 -3.60
C TYR A 160 13.06 16.27 -2.46
N HIS A 161 13.95 16.78 -1.61
CA HIS A 161 14.38 16.13 -0.35
C HIS A 161 14.81 14.66 -0.53
N GLU A 162 14.42 13.75 0.37
CA GLU A 162 14.76 12.32 0.29
C GLU A 162 14.30 11.67 -1.01
N GLU A 163 13.16 12.10 -1.56
CA GLU A 163 12.60 11.49 -2.76
C GLU A 163 13.56 11.56 -3.94
N LYS A 164 14.34 12.64 -4.03
CA LYS A 164 15.38 12.80 -5.05
C LYS A 164 16.46 11.72 -4.96
N ASP A 165 16.86 11.37 -3.74
CA ASP A 165 17.85 10.31 -3.52
C ASP A 165 17.27 8.93 -3.87
N ARG A 166 15.95 8.76 -3.71
CA ARG A 166 15.23 7.52 -4.03
C ARG A 166 15.03 7.28 -5.53
N LEU A 167 15.18 8.29 -6.38
CA LEU A 167 15.10 8.11 -7.84
C LEU A 167 16.14 7.11 -8.36
N ASN A 168 17.31 7.03 -7.72
CA ASN A 168 18.34 6.06 -8.07
C ASN A 168 17.91 4.61 -7.76
N GLU A 169 17.07 4.41 -6.73
CA GLU A 169 16.50 3.08 -6.41
C GLU A 169 15.49 2.64 -7.49
N GLU A 170 14.80 3.60 -8.09
CA GLU A 170 13.76 3.36 -9.08
C GLU A 170 14.27 3.26 -10.52
N GLU A 171 15.48 3.75 -10.80
CA GLU A 171 16.10 3.78 -12.14
C GLU A 171 16.00 2.43 -12.88
N PRO A 172 16.30 1.26 -12.26
CA PRO A 172 16.21 -0.03 -12.94
C PRO A 172 14.78 -0.41 -13.37
N PHE A 173 13.76 0.21 -12.77
CA PHE A 173 12.36 -0.13 -12.95
C PHE A 173 11.59 0.88 -13.81
N LEU A 174 12.22 1.96 -14.29
CA LEU A 174 11.55 3.05 -15.05
C LEU A 174 10.76 2.58 -16.28
N HIS A 175 11.06 1.40 -16.82
CA HIS A 175 10.33 0.78 -17.92
C HIS A 175 9.00 0.13 -17.51
N LEU A 176 8.72 0.05 -16.20
CA LEU A 176 7.53 -0.53 -15.60
C LEU A 176 6.55 0.56 -15.12
N ASN A 177 5.40 0.14 -14.62
CA ASN A 177 4.47 1.03 -13.89
C ASN A 177 4.56 0.85 -12.38
N MET A 178 5.05 -0.31 -11.94
CA MET A 178 5.14 -0.69 -10.55
C MET A 178 6.24 -1.72 -10.37
N PHE A 179 6.73 -1.83 -9.15
CA PHE A 179 7.63 -2.87 -8.70
C PHE A 179 7.26 -3.27 -7.26
N TYR A 180 7.85 -4.36 -6.78
CA TYR A 180 7.63 -4.85 -5.42
C TYR A 180 8.81 -4.44 -4.53
N ASP A 181 8.51 -3.75 -3.44
CA ASP A 181 9.44 -3.48 -2.35
C ASP A 181 9.14 -4.46 -1.21
N VAL A 182 10.10 -5.34 -0.95
CA VAL A 182 9.95 -6.45 -0.01
C VAL A 182 11.05 -6.37 1.04
N THR A 183 10.66 -6.38 2.31
CA THR A 183 11.62 -6.56 3.42
C THR A 183 11.53 -8.00 3.92
N LEU A 184 12.62 -8.75 3.86
CA LEU A 184 12.70 -10.09 4.42
C LEU A 184 12.78 -10.06 5.96
N ASN A 185 12.49 -11.18 6.62
CA ASN A 185 12.64 -11.32 8.08
C ASN A 185 14.09 -11.12 8.56
N THR A 186 15.07 -11.26 7.66
CA THR A 186 16.49 -10.94 7.92
C THR A 186 16.74 -9.44 8.04
N GLY A 187 15.77 -8.61 7.61
CA GLY A 187 15.92 -7.19 7.40
C GLY A 187 16.48 -6.83 6.03
N GLU A 188 16.79 -7.79 5.15
CA GLU A 188 17.20 -7.48 3.78
C GLU A 188 16.04 -6.84 3.00
N ARG A 189 16.31 -5.71 2.33
CA ARG A 189 15.35 -5.03 1.45
C ARG A 189 15.62 -5.40 0.00
N LEU A 190 14.56 -5.75 -0.72
CA LEU A 190 14.60 -6.18 -2.11
C LEU A 190 13.64 -5.34 -2.94
N HIS A 191 14.12 -4.88 -4.09
CA HIS A 191 13.29 -4.31 -5.14
C HIS A 191 13.20 -5.31 -6.28
N LEU A 192 11.99 -5.74 -6.60
CA LEU A 192 11.75 -6.83 -7.54
C LEU A 192 10.78 -6.37 -8.63
N THR A 193 11.11 -6.70 -9.88
CA THR A 193 10.12 -6.69 -10.95
C THR A 193 8.99 -7.69 -10.64
N PRO A 194 7.79 -7.55 -11.22
CA PRO A 194 6.72 -8.53 -11.04
C PRO A 194 7.17 -9.97 -11.34
N SER A 195 7.93 -10.20 -12.41
CA SER A 195 8.44 -11.53 -12.76
C SER A 195 9.40 -12.09 -11.70
N GLN A 196 10.32 -11.27 -11.18
CA GLN A 196 11.24 -11.70 -10.13
C GLN A 196 10.53 -11.99 -8.80
N TRP A 197 9.51 -11.18 -8.47
CA TRP A 197 8.68 -11.44 -7.29
C TRP A 197 7.98 -12.80 -7.42
N LEU A 198 7.40 -13.06 -8.60
CA LEU A 198 6.68 -14.29 -8.87
C LEU A 198 7.59 -15.53 -8.83
N GLU A 199 8.77 -15.45 -9.45
CA GLU A 199 9.78 -16.52 -9.39
C GLU A 199 10.18 -16.84 -7.94
N ARG A 200 10.29 -15.81 -7.10
CA ARG A 200 10.78 -15.97 -5.73
C ARG A 200 9.71 -16.42 -4.74
N PHE A 201 8.48 -15.95 -4.90
CA PHE A 201 7.42 -16.13 -3.89
C PHE A 201 6.21 -16.93 -4.40
N GLY A 202 6.05 -17.12 -5.71
CA GLY A 202 4.87 -17.75 -6.31
C GLY A 202 4.61 -19.17 -5.82
N GLU A 203 5.66 -19.99 -5.69
CA GLU A 203 5.54 -21.38 -5.22
C GLU A 203 5.14 -21.50 -3.74
N SER A 204 5.34 -20.44 -2.95
CA SER A 204 5.09 -20.46 -1.51
C SER A 204 3.65 -20.09 -1.10
N LEU A 205 2.78 -19.80 -2.07
CA LEU A 205 1.44 -19.24 -1.81
C LEU A 205 0.40 -20.28 -1.35
N ASP A 206 0.76 -21.55 -1.16
CA ASP A 206 -0.20 -22.63 -0.92
C ASP A 206 -1.00 -22.52 0.39
N SER A 207 -0.41 -21.96 1.44
CA SER A 207 -1.03 -21.88 2.77
C SER A 207 -1.20 -20.45 3.28
N ASP A 208 -0.12 -19.67 3.25
CA ASP A 208 -0.11 -18.28 3.70
C ASP A 208 0.22 -17.38 2.51
N VAL A 209 -0.46 -16.25 2.45
CA VAL A 209 -0.23 -15.24 1.41
C VAL A 209 -0.01 -13.88 2.05
N PRO A 210 1.03 -13.13 1.62
CA PRO A 210 1.32 -11.83 2.19
C PRO A 210 0.14 -10.86 2.02
N ALA A 211 0.07 -9.90 2.94
CA ALA A 211 -0.72 -8.70 2.71
C ALA A 211 0.08 -7.76 1.80
N PHE A 212 -0.59 -7.10 0.87
CA PHE A 212 0.07 -6.13 0.01
C PHE A 212 -0.40 -4.73 0.37
N ILE A 213 0.52 -3.79 0.52
CA ILE A 213 0.18 -2.36 0.43
C ILE A 213 0.32 -2.00 -1.05
N ALA A 214 -0.60 -1.24 -1.62
CA ALA A 214 -0.52 -0.82 -3.01
C ALA A 214 -0.73 0.69 -3.14
N ASP A 215 0.19 1.33 -3.86
CA ASP A 215 0.00 2.70 -4.33
C ASP A 215 -0.92 2.68 -5.57
N VAL A 216 -2.09 3.32 -5.43
CA VAL A 216 -3.10 3.43 -6.48
C VAL A 216 -3.14 4.81 -7.13
N GLY A 217 -2.08 5.61 -6.96
CA GLY A 217 -1.92 6.94 -7.54
C GLY A 217 -2.50 8.03 -6.64
N GLY A 218 -1.74 8.41 -5.60
CA GLY A 218 -2.12 9.43 -4.62
C GLY A 218 -2.96 8.91 -3.46
N HIS A 219 -3.09 7.59 -3.33
CA HIS A 219 -3.74 6.92 -2.19
C HIS A 219 -3.16 5.52 -2.01
N PHE A 220 -3.23 5.02 -0.78
CA PHE A 220 -2.78 3.68 -0.41
C PHE A 220 -3.95 2.78 0.00
N VAL A 221 -3.91 1.54 -0.48
CA VAL A 221 -4.86 0.50 -0.10
C VAL A 221 -4.12 -0.76 0.33
N VAL A 222 -4.79 -1.63 1.09
CA VAL A 222 -4.27 -2.97 1.38
C VAL A 222 -4.98 -3.99 0.48
N LEU A 223 -4.22 -4.79 -0.25
CA LEU A 223 -4.74 -5.91 -1.03
C LEU A 223 -4.50 -7.21 -0.25
N LYS A 224 -5.57 -8.00 -0.12
CA LYS A 224 -5.49 -9.36 0.42
C LYS A 224 -6.03 -10.35 -0.62
N PRO A 225 -5.16 -11.07 -1.33
CA PRO A 225 -5.59 -12.19 -2.18
C PRO A 225 -6.08 -13.34 -1.31
N ILE A 226 -7.19 -13.97 -1.70
CA ILE A 226 -7.75 -15.15 -1.05
C ILE A 226 -8.36 -16.12 -2.05
N ILE A 227 -8.50 -17.36 -1.65
CA ILE A 227 -9.47 -18.30 -2.20
C ILE A 227 -10.65 -18.34 -1.22
N LEU A 228 -11.77 -17.74 -1.62
CA LEU A 228 -12.98 -17.73 -0.80
C LEU A 228 -13.67 -19.09 -0.89
N ILE A 229 -13.91 -19.70 0.26
CA ILE A 229 -14.71 -20.92 0.39
C ILE A 229 -16.12 -20.52 0.84
N ASP A 230 -17.12 -20.76 0.00
CA ASP A 230 -18.52 -20.50 0.34
C ASP A 230 -19.12 -21.58 1.25
N LYS A 231 -20.42 -21.50 1.55
CA LYS A 231 -21.09 -22.42 2.48
C LYS A 231 -21.23 -23.83 1.90
N GLU A 232 -21.26 -23.92 0.59
CA GLU A 232 -21.33 -25.15 -0.19
C GLU A 232 -19.93 -25.76 -0.41
N GLY A 233 -18.86 -25.10 0.04
CA GLY A 233 -17.48 -25.55 -0.12
C GLY A 233 -16.89 -25.21 -1.49
N LYS A 234 -17.57 -24.41 -2.31
CA LYS A 234 -17.04 -23.96 -3.61
C LYS A 234 -15.97 -22.90 -3.37
N GLU A 235 -14.85 -23.09 -4.05
CA GLU A 235 -13.72 -22.16 -4.05
C GLU A 235 -13.90 -21.08 -5.12
N SER A 236 -13.50 -19.86 -4.80
CA SER A 236 -13.48 -18.75 -5.77
C SER A 236 -12.29 -17.83 -5.49
N PRO A 237 -11.37 -17.64 -6.45
CA PRO A 237 -10.28 -16.69 -6.29
C PRO A 237 -10.85 -15.26 -6.18
N LEU A 238 -10.34 -14.51 -5.21
CA LEU A 238 -10.84 -13.20 -4.85
C LEU A 238 -9.69 -12.31 -4.37
N ILE A 239 -9.68 -11.05 -4.79
CA ILE A 239 -8.87 -10.01 -4.14
C ILE A 239 -9.78 -9.09 -3.36
N LEU A 240 -9.44 -8.92 -2.08
CA LEU A 240 -10.03 -7.93 -1.23
C LEU A 240 -9.17 -6.66 -1.28
N ILE A 241 -9.77 -5.55 -1.69
CA ILE A 241 -9.20 -4.20 -1.53
C ILE A 241 -9.76 -3.66 -0.22
N LEU A 242 -8.91 -3.47 0.77
CA LEU A 242 -9.27 -2.90 2.06
C LEU A 242 -9.01 -1.39 1.96
N ASN A 243 -10.08 -0.64 1.76
CA ASN A 243 -10.02 0.79 1.45
C ASN A 243 -10.43 1.62 2.68
N THR A 244 -9.64 2.65 2.95
CA THR A 244 -9.87 3.60 4.05
C THR A 244 -10.52 4.90 3.56
N PHE A 245 -10.94 4.94 2.29
CA PHE A 245 -11.51 6.12 1.65
C PHE A 245 -12.57 5.78 0.61
N LYS A 246 -13.31 6.78 0.13
CA LYS A 246 -14.52 6.58 -0.70
C LYS A 246 -14.33 6.19 -2.18
N PRO A 247 -13.23 6.53 -2.89
CA PRO A 247 -13.11 6.20 -4.31
C PRO A 247 -13.05 4.69 -4.57
N ASP A 248 -13.61 4.25 -5.71
CA ASP A 248 -13.56 2.86 -6.19
C ASP A 248 -12.23 2.57 -6.90
N TYR A 249 -11.44 1.65 -6.34
CA TYR A 249 -10.14 1.25 -6.89
C TYR A 249 -10.15 -0.11 -7.60
N THR A 250 -11.32 -0.73 -7.80
CA THR A 250 -11.44 -2.07 -8.42
C THR A 250 -10.97 -2.17 -9.87
N LYS A 251 -10.70 -1.02 -10.52
CA LYS A 251 -10.25 -0.94 -11.92
C LYS A 251 -8.84 -0.36 -12.07
N VAL A 252 -8.12 -0.12 -10.97
CA VAL A 252 -6.78 0.46 -11.03
C VAL A 252 -5.77 -0.56 -11.56
N VAL A 253 -4.85 -0.10 -12.42
CA VAL A 253 -3.82 -0.94 -13.05
C VAL A 253 -2.94 -1.64 -12.03
N THR A 254 -2.53 -0.98 -10.94
CA THR A 254 -1.71 -1.60 -9.88
C THR A 254 -2.41 -2.81 -9.27
N VAL A 255 -3.73 -2.70 -9.02
CA VAL A 255 -4.56 -3.76 -8.45
C VAL A 255 -4.71 -4.90 -9.44
N THR A 256 -5.14 -4.60 -10.67
CA THR A 256 -5.36 -5.59 -11.73
C THR A 256 -4.07 -6.24 -12.23
N GLY A 257 -2.93 -5.55 -12.18
CA GLY A 257 -1.61 -6.08 -12.50
C GLY A 257 -1.11 -7.06 -11.43
N THR A 258 -1.18 -6.66 -10.15
CA THR A 258 -0.83 -7.55 -9.02
C THR A 258 -1.72 -8.78 -9.01
N PHE A 259 -3.00 -8.58 -9.31
CA PHE A 259 -3.99 -9.62 -9.49
C PHE A 259 -3.57 -10.66 -10.54
N ASN A 260 -3.34 -10.21 -11.77
CA ASN A 260 -3.01 -11.09 -12.88
C ASN A 260 -1.73 -11.88 -12.59
N MET A 261 -0.78 -11.31 -11.85
CA MET A 261 0.43 -12.02 -11.46
C MET A 261 0.16 -13.18 -10.48
N LEU A 262 -0.63 -12.94 -9.42
CA LEU A 262 -0.84 -13.91 -8.35
C LEU A 262 -1.70 -15.11 -8.76
N PHE A 263 -2.81 -14.87 -9.46
CA PHE A 263 -3.79 -15.91 -9.73
C PHE A 263 -3.63 -16.60 -11.09
N ARG A 264 -2.89 -16.02 -12.05
CA ARG A 264 -2.63 -16.70 -13.34
C ARG A 264 -1.80 -17.95 -13.20
N GLN A 265 -0.91 -18.01 -12.20
CA GLN A 265 -0.20 -19.26 -11.88
C GLN A 265 -1.14 -20.33 -11.35
N LEU A 266 -2.16 -19.92 -10.59
CA LEU A 266 -3.14 -20.85 -10.02
C LEU A 266 -4.13 -21.38 -11.06
N THR A 267 -4.27 -20.72 -12.22
CA THR A 267 -5.26 -21.07 -13.26
C THR A 267 -4.67 -21.55 -14.59
N GLU A 268 -3.38 -21.90 -14.66
CA GLU A 268 -2.68 -22.38 -15.88
C GLU A 268 -2.73 -21.41 -17.09
N LEU A 269 -3.00 -20.11 -16.90
CA LEU A 269 -3.18 -19.14 -18.00
C LEU A 269 -2.00 -18.15 -18.10
N THR A 270 -1.05 -18.37 -19.02
CA THR A 270 0.10 -17.48 -19.23
C THR A 270 -0.02 -16.62 -20.50
N ASP A 271 -0.20 -15.30 -20.34
CA ASP A 271 0.17 -14.30 -21.35
C ASP A 271 0.96 -13.14 -20.69
N PRO A 272 2.27 -12.99 -20.98
CA PRO A 272 3.15 -12.00 -20.35
C PRO A 272 2.95 -10.54 -20.82
N LYS A 273 2.06 -10.27 -21.78
CA LYS A 273 1.93 -8.93 -22.40
C LYS A 273 1.30 -7.84 -21.53
N ILE A 274 0.78 -8.15 -20.34
CA ILE A 274 0.02 -7.18 -19.51
C ILE A 274 0.91 -6.13 -18.83
N PHE A 275 2.20 -6.40 -18.65
CA PHE A 275 3.09 -5.52 -17.88
C PHE A 275 3.88 -4.51 -18.74
N VAL A 276 3.74 -4.54 -20.07
CA VAL A 276 4.48 -3.69 -20.99
C VAL A 276 3.51 -2.75 -21.71
N PHE A 277 3.60 -1.43 -21.47
CA PHE A 277 2.92 -0.47 -22.34
C PHE A 277 3.70 -0.32 -23.65
N PRO A 278 3.01 -0.08 -24.79
CA PRO A 278 3.66 0.49 -25.96
C PRO A 278 4.29 1.81 -25.53
N GLY A 279 5.62 1.87 -25.54
CA GLY A 279 6.34 3.08 -25.13
C GLY A 279 5.77 4.29 -25.86
N LYS A 280 5.34 5.31 -25.10
CA LYS A 280 5.22 6.64 -25.69
C LYS A 280 6.61 6.95 -26.22
N LYS A 281 6.75 7.04 -27.55
CA LYS A 281 7.95 7.62 -28.15
C LYS A 281 8.13 8.97 -27.47
N ALA A 282 9.25 9.14 -26.77
CA ALA A 282 9.68 10.46 -26.38
C ALA A 282 9.76 11.29 -27.67
N ASN A 283 8.96 12.36 -27.73
CA ASN A 283 9.10 13.37 -28.77
C ASN A 283 10.28 14.28 -28.42
#